data_AF-R6DG98-F1
#
_entry.id   AF-R6DG98-F1
#
_cell.length_a   1.000
_cell.length_b   1.000
_cell.length_c   1.000
_cell.angle_alpha   90.00
_cell.angle_beta   90.00
_cell.angle_gamma   90.00
#
_symmetry.space_group_name_H-M   'P 1'
#
loop_
_entity.id
_entity.type
_entity.pdbx_description
1 polymer ?
#
loop_
_entity_poly.entity_id
_entity_poly.type
_entity_poly.pdbx_seq_one_letter_code
_entity_poly.pdbx_strand_id
1 'polypeptide(L)'
;MATAIAIGGPGAIFWMWVIALLGASSAFIESTLGQLYKIRGKDSFIGGPAYYMKKGLKQPWMGMLFAVLISVTFGFAFNSVQSNTICAAAEHAFGFNHAILGGVLTILTLVIIFGGIHRIARVSSVIVPVMALGYIGLALVIVVLNIRHLPDVIALIVSHAFGWEQALAGGVGMALMQGIKRGLFSNEAGMGSAPNAAATAHVSHPVKQGLIQTLAVFTDTLLICTCTAFIILFSGVPLDGSANGVQLTQQALTNEIGASGSIFVAVALFFFAFSSILGNYYYGEANIRFITQRKWVLHAYRILVGGMVLFGSLATLDMVWSLADVTMALMAICNLVAILFLGKYAIRLLNDYRAQKKAGIQSPVFKKETMPDIEKDLECW
;
A
#
# COMPACT_ATOMS: atom_id res chain seq x y z
N MET A 1 4.55 -3.08 9.59
CA MET A 1 4.98 -4.31 10.30
C MET A 1 5.13 -4.08 11.80
N ALA A 2 6.03 -3.20 12.25
CA ALA A 2 6.35 -3.04 13.68
C ALA A 2 5.14 -2.77 14.61
N THR A 3 4.18 -1.94 14.20
CA THR A 3 2.93 -1.72 14.96
C THR A 3 2.10 -3.00 15.11
N ALA A 4 2.13 -3.90 14.13
CA ALA A 4 1.43 -5.18 14.21
C ALA A 4 2.06 -6.07 15.29
N ILE A 5 3.39 -6.09 15.37
CA ILE A 5 4.14 -6.85 16.36
C ILE A 5 4.00 -6.22 17.76
N ALA A 6 4.10 -4.90 17.86
CA ALA A 6 4.00 -4.19 19.14
C ALA A 6 2.63 -4.37 19.82
N ILE A 7 1.54 -4.36 19.04
CA ILE A 7 0.17 -4.44 19.59
C ILE A 7 -0.39 -5.85 19.54
N GLY A 8 -0.14 -6.59 18.45
CA GLY A 8 -0.70 -7.93 18.21
C GLY A 8 0.26 -9.07 18.53
N GLY A 9 1.50 -8.77 18.91
CA GLY A 9 2.55 -9.76 19.14
C GLY A 9 3.07 -10.41 17.85
N PRO A 10 4.02 -11.35 17.97
CA PRO A 10 4.62 -12.05 16.83
C PRO A 10 3.58 -12.80 15.97
N GLY A 11 2.50 -13.30 16.57
CA GLY A 11 1.43 -14.01 15.87
C GLY A 11 0.71 -13.17 14.80
N ALA A 12 0.76 -11.84 14.89
CA ALA A 12 0.17 -10.97 13.87
C ALA A 12 0.83 -11.15 12.48
N ILE A 13 2.12 -11.52 12.45
CA ILE A 13 2.88 -11.74 11.21
C ILE A 13 2.27 -12.91 10.42
N PHE A 14 1.90 -14.00 11.11
CA PHE A 14 1.24 -15.14 10.47
C PHE A 14 -0.05 -14.72 9.75
N TRP A 15 -0.87 -13.93 10.43
CA TRP A 15 -2.13 -13.44 9.86
C TRP A 15 -1.90 -12.44 8.72
N MET A 16 -0.82 -11.65 8.76
CA MET A 16 -0.40 -10.85 7.61
C MET A 16 -0.07 -11.72 6.39
N TRP A 17 0.61 -12.85 6.56
CA TRP A 17 0.90 -13.77 5.46
C TRP A 17 -0.37 -14.37 4.86
N VAL A 18 -1.27 -14.87 5.70
CA VAL A 18 -2.56 -15.42 5.25
C VAL A 18 -3.34 -14.38 4.45
N ILE A 19 -3.45 -13.16 4.96
CA ILE A 19 -4.17 -12.08 4.27
C ILE A 19 -3.46 -11.63 3.00
N ALA A 20 -2.12 -11.64 2.93
CA ALA A 20 -1.42 -11.35 1.68
C ALA A 20 -1.69 -12.41 0.60
N LEU A 21 -1.74 -13.69 0.97
CA LEU A 21 -2.08 -14.78 0.05
C LEU A 21 -3.51 -14.64 -0.50
N LEU A 22 -4.48 -14.35 0.38
CA LEU A 22 -5.87 -14.13 -0.03
C LEU A 22 -6.02 -12.82 -0.82
N GLY A 23 -5.42 -11.74 -0.34
CA GLY A 23 -5.45 -10.41 -0.93
C GLY A 23 -4.77 -10.33 -2.29
N ALA A 24 -3.76 -11.15 -2.56
CA ALA A 24 -3.16 -11.26 -3.89
C ALA A 24 -4.19 -11.59 -4.99
N SER A 25 -5.26 -12.33 -4.63
CA SER A 25 -6.37 -12.64 -5.54
C SER A 25 -7.28 -11.45 -5.78
N SER A 26 -7.62 -10.67 -4.74
CA SER A 26 -8.41 -9.44 -4.93
C SER A 26 -7.60 -8.41 -5.73
N ALA A 27 -6.33 -8.22 -5.39
CA ALA A 27 -5.44 -7.30 -6.09
C ALA A 27 -5.26 -7.64 -7.59
N PHE A 28 -5.23 -8.94 -7.91
CA PHE A 28 -5.28 -9.42 -9.29
C PHE A 28 -6.55 -8.97 -10.02
N ILE A 29 -7.72 -9.23 -9.42
CA ILE A 29 -9.02 -8.91 -9.99
C ILE A 29 -9.14 -7.40 -10.18
N GLU A 30 -8.85 -6.64 -9.14
CA GLU A 30 -8.92 -5.18 -9.11
C GLU A 30 -8.07 -4.54 -10.23
N SER A 31 -6.81 -4.94 -10.37
CA SER A 31 -5.90 -4.36 -11.37
C SER A 31 -6.24 -4.81 -12.78
N THR A 32 -6.73 -6.05 -12.95
CA THR A 32 -7.24 -6.54 -14.22
C THR A 32 -8.49 -5.76 -14.65
N LEU A 33 -9.43 -5.51 -13.75
CA LEU A 33 -10.63 -4.71 -14.02
C LEU A 33 -10.30 -3.23 -14.26
N GLY A 34 -9.33 -2.67 -13.51
CA GLY A 34 -8.83 -1.32 -13.70
C GLY A 34 -8.26 -1.12 -15.11
N GLN A 35 -7.54 -2.11 -15.63
CA GLN A 35 -7.09 -2.14 -17.02
C GLN A 35 -8.24 -2.35 -18.02
N LEU A 36 -9.17 -3.26 -17.74
CA LEU A 36 -10.30 -3.56 -18.63
C LEU A 36 -11.14 -2.31 -18.90
N TYR A 37 -11.52 -1.58 -17.86
CA TYR A 37 -12.42 -0.42 -17.93
C TYR A 37 -11.70 0.94 -18.01
N LYS A 38 -10.42 0.96 -18.40
CA LYS A 38 -9.66 2.21 -18.58
C LYS A 38 -10.21 3.05 -19.75
N ILE A 39 -9.98 4.36 -19.66
CA ILE A 39 -10.37 5.35 -20.66
C ILE A 39 -9.16 6.14 -21.15
N ARG A 40 -9.29 6.77 -22.32
CA ARG A 40 -8.25 7.69 -22.80
C ARG A 40 -8.35 9.02 -22.06
N GLY A 41 -7.36 9.32 -21.23
CA GLY A 41 -7.14 10.67 -20.71
C GLY A 41 -6.43 11.55 -21.72
N LYS A 42 -6.10 12.78 -21.31
CA LYS A 42 -5.44 13.77 -22.17
C LYS A 42 -4.03 13.35 -22.59
N ASP A 43 -3.23 12.88 -21.64
CA ASP A 43 -1.81 12.56 -21.84
C ASP A 43 -1.49 11.07 -21.60
N SER A 44 -2.38 10.33 -20.95
CA SER A 44 -2.24 8.89 -20.64
C SER A 44 -3.61 8.26 -20.40
N PHE A 45 -3.66 6.94 -20.22
CA PHE A 45 -4.87 6.26 -19.77
C PHE A 45 -5.21 6.59 -18.31
N ILE A 46 -6.50 6.57 -18.01
CA ILE A 46 -7.02 6.74 -16.64
C ILE A 46 -8.01 5.62 -16.37
N GLY A 47 -8.00 5.06 -15.17
CA GLY A 47 -8.92 4.02 -14.76
C GLY A 47 -8.87 3.82 -13.25
N GLY A 48 -9.26 2.64 -12.80
CA GLY A 48 -9.39 2.31 -11.38
C GLY A 48 -10.83 2.01 -10.98
N PRO A 49 -11.12 1.87 -9.68
CA PRO A 49 -12.41 1.36 -9.24
C PRO A 49 -13.58 2.25 -9.56
N ALA A 50 -13.43 3.57 -9.44
CA ALA A 50 -14.47 4.51 -9.82
C ALA A 50 -14.98 4.28 -11.27
N TYR A 51 -14.07 3.87 -12.17
CA TYR A 51 -14.38 3.60 -13.57
C TYR A 51 -15.05 2.25 -13.79
N TYR A 52 -14.57 1.16 -13.18
CA TYR A 52 -15.26 -0.13 -13.34
C TYR A 52 -16.59 -0.20 -12.57
N MET A 53 -16.75 0.56 -11.49
CA MET A 53 -18.04 0.72 -10.81
C MET A 53 -19.04 1.48 -11.69
N LYS A 54 -18.57 2.56 -12.34
CA LYS A 54 -19.40 3.35 -13.25
C LYS A 54 -19.76 2.60 -14.54
N LYS A 55 -18.78 1.96 -15.19
CA LYS A 55 -18.96 1.30 -16.50
C LYS A 55 -19.38 -0.17 -16.38
N GLY A 56 -18.64 -0.95 -15.59
CA GLY A 56 -18.90 -2.39 -15.43
C GLY A 56 -20.17 -2.68 -14.64
N LEU A 57 -20.35 -2.04 -13.48
CA LEU A 57 -21.57 -2.24 -12.66
C LEU A 57 -22.72 -1.31 -13.03
N LYS A 58 -22.47 -0.31 -13.88
CA LYS A 58 -23.47 0.70 -14.25
C LYS A 58 -24.01 1.46 -13.01
N GLN A 59 -23.19 1.58 -11.97
CA GLN A 59 -23.50 2.25 -10.71
C GLN A 59 -22.61 3.49 -10.52
N PRO A 60 -22.93 4.62 -11.17
CA PRO A 60 -22.13 5.84 -11.09
C PRO A 60 -22.06 6.42 -9.67
N TRP A 61 -23.09 6.21 -8.86
CA TRP A 61 -23.12 6.64 -7.45
C TRP A 61 -22.03 5.95 -6.63
N MET A 62 -21.79 4.66 -6.89
CA MET A 62 -20.77 3.88 -6.18
C MET A 62 -19.37 4.30 -6.61
N GLY A 63 -19.18 4.59 -7.90
CA GLY A 63 -17.95 5.19 -8.40
C GLY A 63 -17.65 6.56 -7.80
N MET A 64 -18.68 7.41 -7.62
CA MET A 64 -18.56 8.70 -6.92
C MET A 64 -18.20 8.52 -5.45
N LEU A 65 -18.89 7.62 -4.75
CA LEU A 65 -18.60 7.29 -3.35
C LEU A 65 -17.15 6.80 -3.19
N PHE A 66 -16.71 5.87 -4.03
CA PHE A 66 -15.34 5.37 -4.00
C PHE A 66 -14.32 6.49 -4.27
N ALA A 67 -14.58 7.35 -5.26
CA ALA A 67 -13.68 8.46 -5.59
C ALA A 67 -13.51 9.45 -4.42
N VAL A 68 -14.57 9.69 -3.64
CA VAL A 68 -14.48 10.49 -2.41
C VAL A 68 -13.69 9.73 -1.33
N LEU A 69 -14.02 8.46 -1.09
CA LEU A 69 -13.38 7.64 -0.06
C LEU A 69 -11.88 7.51 -0.29
N ILE A 70 -11.42 7.21 -1.50
CA ILE A 70 -9.99 7.10 -1.80
C ILE A 70 -9.29 8.45 -1.71
N SER A 71 -9.93 9.56 -2.11
CA SER A 71 -9.36 10.91 -2.01
C SER A 71 -9.11 11.32 -0.56
N VAL A 72 -10.00 10.91 0.36
CA VAL A 72 -9.86 11.13 1.81
C VAL A 72 -8.86 10.15 2.41
N THR A 73 -8.98 8.85 2.12
CA THR A 73 -8.14 7.80 2.71
C THR A 73 -6.68 8.00 2.35
N PHE A 74 -6.36 8.13 1.07
CA PHE A 74 -4.98 8.29 0.61
C PHE A 74 -4.49 9.72 0.77
N GLY A 75 -5.28 10.69 0.31
CA GLY A 75 -4.88 12.10 0.33
C GLY A 75 -4.70 12.66 1.72
N PHE A 76 -5.55 12.25 2.67
CA PHE A 76 -5.56 12.81 4.02
C PHE A 76 -5.03 11.80 5.03
N ALA A 77 -5.73 10.69 5.26
CA ALA A 77 -5.43 9.80 6.37
C ALA A 77 -4.04 9.15 6.26
N PHE A 78 -3.74 8.51 5.11
CA PHE A 78 -2.46 7.83 4.91
C PHE A 78 -1.31 8.82 4.84
N ASN A 79 -1.50 9.98 4.21
CA ASN A 79 -0.48 11.03 4.20
C ASN A 79 -0.13 11.54 5.60
N SER A 80 -1.12 11.63 6.50
CA SER A 80 -0.86 11.94 7.90
C SER A 80 -0.09 10.83 8.62
N VAL A 81 -0.39 9.56 8.37
CA VAL A 81 0.37 8.42 8.94
C VAL A 81 1.82 8.43 8.46
N GLN A 82 2.04 8.70 7.17
CA GLN A 82 3.39 8.75 6.59
C GLN A 82 4.20 9.94 7.12
N SER A 83 3.62 11.13 7.21
CA SER A 83 4.34 12.30 7.76
C SER A 83 4.67 12.13 9.25
N ASN A 84 3.76 11.53 10.03
CA ASN A 84 4.01 11.17 11.43
C ASN A 84 5.21 10.22 11.56
N THR A 85 5.22 9.17 10.73
CA THR A 85 6.29 8.16 10.70
C THR A 85 7.64 8.79 10.42
N ILE A 86 7.72 9.73 9.46
CA ILE A 86 8.97 10.43 9.14
C ILE A 86 9.45 11.26 10.34
N CYS A 87 8.56 12.03 10.95
CA CYS A 87 8.93 12.89 12.08
C CYS A 87 9.38 12.08 13.30
N ALA A 88 8.69 11.00 13.63
CA ALA A 88 9.09 10.10 14.72
C ALA A 88 10.48 9.48 14.45
N ALA A 89 10.75 9.05 13.22
CA ALA A 89 12.03 8.47 12.85
C ALA A 89 13.18 9.47 12.99
N ALA A 90 12.95 10.71 12.51
CA ALA A 90 13.95 11.76 12.48
C ALA A 90 14.20 12.38 13.87
N GLU A 91 13.19 12.49 14.71
CA GLU A 91 13.36 12.89 16.11
C GLU A 91 14.25 11.89 16.84
N HIS A 92 13.97 10.59 16.72
CA HIS A 92 14.77 9.56 17.39
C HIS A 92 16.21 9.48 16.87
N ALA A 93 16.44 9.67 15.57
CA ALA A 93 17.77 9.56 14.98
C ALA A 93 18.61 10.85 15.09
N PHE A 94 17.98 12.03 14.99
CA PHE A 94 18.69 13.31 14.86
C PHE A 94 18.27 14.36 15.90
N GLY A 95 17.27 14.09 16.74
CA GLY A 95 16.72 15.05 17.71
C GLY A 95 15.93 16.19 17.07
N PHE A 96 15.44 16.01 15.84
CA PHE A 96 14.69 17.05 15.14
C PHE A 96 13.31 17.29 15.73
N ASN A 97 12.93 18.56 15.80
CA ASN A 97 11.60 18.97 16.24
C ASN A 97 10.53 18.60 15.20
N HIS A 98 9.48 17.93 15.66
CA HIS A 98 8.33 17.49 14.86
C HIS A 98 7.69 18.61 14.01
N ALA A 99 7.52 19.81 14.57
CA ALA A 99 6.87 20.92 13.89
C ALA A 99 7.74 21.51 12.77
N ILE A 100 9.05 21.62 13.00
CA ILE A 100 9.99 22.14 11.98
C ILE A 100 10.07 21.15 10.82
N LEU A 101 10.27 19.87 11.11
CA LEU A 101 10.37 18.86 10.06
C LEU A 101 9.04 18.69 9.32
N GLY A 102 7.91 18.73 10.03
CA GLY A 102 6.57 18.74 9.45
C GLY A 102 6.34 19.90 8.48
N GLY A 103 6.79 21.10 8.85
CA GLY A 103 6.77 22.28 7.97
C GLY A 103 7.60 22.07 6.71
N VAL A 104 8.83 21.57 6.84
CA VAL A 104 9.72 21.26 5.70
C VAL A 104 9.08 20.21 4.78
N LEU A 105 8.58 19.11 5.34
CA LEU A 105 7.90 18.04 4.59
C LEU A 105 6.68 18.58 3.83
N THR A 106 5.91 19.45 4.47
CA THR A 106 4.74 20.07 3.86
C THR A 106 5.13 20.94 2.66
N ILE A 107 6.14 21.81 2.82
CA ILE A 107 6.63 22.67 1.74
C ILE A 107 7.16 21.82 0.58
N LEU A 108 8.00 20.82 0.86
CA LEU A 108 8.53 19.91 -0.15
C LEU A 108 7.40 19.18 -0.90
N THR A 109 6.42 18.65 -0.17
CA THR A 109 5.26 17.98 -0.76
C THR A 109 4.50 18.93 -1.68
N LEU A 110 4.17 20.14 -1.20
CA LEU A 110 3.44 21.15 -1.98
C LEU A 110 4.20 21.53 -3.27
N VAL A 111 5.50 21.79 -3.18
CA VAL A 111 6.34 22.15 -4.35
C VAL A 111 6.33 21.04 -5.40
N ILE A 112 6.35 19.77 -5.00
CA ILE A 112 6.34 18.63 -5.92
C ILE A 112 4.94 18.43 -6.52
N ILE A 113 3.88 18.38 -5.72
CA ILE A 113 2.52 18.09 -6.21
C ILE A 113 1.97 19.23 -7.09
N PHE A 114 2.34 20.49 -6.82
CA PHE A 114 1.99 21.60 -7.71
C PHE A 114 2.72 21.52 -9.05
N GLY A 115 3.89 20.89 -9.11
CA GLY A 115 4.62 20.57 -10.34
C GLY A 115 3.96 19.50 -11.21
N GLY A 116 2.96 18.78 -10.69
CA GLY A 116 2.15 17.82 -11.43
C GLY A 116 2.76 16.42 -11.57
N ILE A 117 2.00 15.53 -12.22
CA ILE A 117 2.25 14.08 -12.27
C ILE A 117 3.63 13.72 -12.85
N HIS A 118 4.10 14.44 -13.88
CA HIS A 118 5.41 14.18 -14.49
C HIS A 118 6.58 14.40 -13.52
N ARG A 119 6.48 15.40 -12.64
CA ARG A 119 7.49 15.65 -11.60
C ARG A 119 7.45 14.55 -10.54
N ILE A 120 6.25 14.15 -10.11
CA ILE A 120 6.06 13.05 -9.17
C ILE A 120 6.70 11.76 -9.73
N ALA A 121 6.34 11.38 -10.96
CA ALA A 121 6.86 10.17 -11.59
C ALA A 121 8.39 10.17 -11.69
N ARG A 122 9.00 11.30 -12.06
CA ARG A 122 10.47 11.44 -12.15
C ARG A 122 11.16 11.30 -10.80
N VAL A 123 10.58 11.88 -9.75
CA VAL A 123 11.15 11.79 -8.39
C VAL A 123 11.01 10.36 -7.87
N SER A 124 9.81 9.77 -7.97
CA SER A 124 9.56 8.40 -7.52
C SER A 124 10.36 7.36 -8.29
N SER A 125 10.61 7.53 -9.60
CA SER A 125 11.36 6.57 -10.41
C SER A 125 12.82 6.42 -9.99
N VAL A 126 13.39 7.41 -9.31
CA VAL A 126 14.77 7.35 -8.79
C VAL A 126 14.78 6.90 -7.33
N ILE A 127 13.89 7.48 -6.51
CA ILE A 127 13.86 7.20 -5.06
C ILE A 127 13.48 5.75 -4.78
N VAL A 128 12.44 5.24 -5.45
CA VAL A 128 11.85 3.93 -5.14
C VAL A 128 12.82 2.76 -5.39
N PRO A 129 13.53 2.68 -6.53
CA PRO A 129 14.48 1.58 -6.73
C PRO A 129 15.66 1.62 -5.77
N VAL A 130 16.21 2.81 -5.51
CA VAL A 130 17.37 2.97 -4.61
C VAL A 130 16.99 2.58 -3.18
N MET A 131 15.85 3.05 -2.67
CA MET A 131 15.41 2.71 -1.32
C MET A 131 15.06 1.21 -1.20
N ALA A 132 14.38 0.63 -2.19
CA ALA A 132 13.95 -0.77 -2.14
C ALA A 132 15.16 -1.71 -2.15
N LEU A 133 16.12 -1.48 -3.05
CA LEU A 133 17.34 -2.29 -3.12
C LEU A 133 18.19 -2.12 -1.86
N GLY A 134 18.33 -0.90 -1.34
CA GLY A 134 19.08 -0.64 -0.12
C GLY A 134 18.47 -1.33 1.10
N TYR A 135 17.16 -1.22 1.29
CA TYR A 135 16.47 -1.84 2.43
C TYR A 135 16.44 -3.37 2.31
N ILE A 136 16.09 -3.92 1.14
CA ILE A 136 16.08 -5.37 0.92
C ILE A 136 17.48 -5.95 1.11
N GLY A 137 18.51 -5.29 0.57
CA GLY A 137 19.90 -5.72 0.74
C GLY A 137 20.30 -5.79 2.21
N LEU A 138 20.06 -4.74 2.98
CA LEU A 138 20.34 -4.73 4.42
C LEU A 138 19.54 -5.82 5.16
N ALA A 139 18.25 -5.92 4.86
CA ALA A 139 17.37 -6.85 5.56
C ALA A 139 17.77 -8.30 5.30
N LEU A 140 18.12 -8.66 4.06
CA LEU A 140 18.63 -9.98 3.72
C LEU A 140 19.97 -10.27 4.40
N VAL A 141 20.89 -9.30 4.47
CA VAL A 141 22.16 -9.48 5.19
C VAL A 141 21.92 -9.82 6.65
N ILE A 142 21.05 -9.08 7.35
CA ILE A 142 20.75 -9.34 8.77
C ILE A 142 20.10 -10.71 8.95
N VAL A 143 19.17 -11.10 8.07
CA VAL A 143 18.52 -12.42 8.12
C VAL A 143 19.53 -13.55 7.88
N VAL A 144 20.48 -13.37 6.95
CA VAL A 144 21.53 -14.36 6.68
C VAL A 144 22.49 -14.49 7.86
N LEU A 145 22.86 -13.38 8.50
CA LEU A 145 23.72 -13.41 9.70
C LEU A 145 23.03 -14.11 10.88
N ASN A 146 21.71 -13.99 10.98
CA ASN A 146 20.89 -14.60 12.04
C ASN A 146 20.18 -15.90 11.61
N ILE A 147 20.62 -16.56 10.54
CA ILE A 147 19.89 -17.69 9.93
C ILE A 147 19.66 -18.85 10.91
N ARG A 148 20.53 -19.02 11.91
CA ARG A 148 20.41 -20.07 12.94
C ARG A 148 19.22 -19.84 13.88
N HIS A 149 18.80 -18.60 14.09
CA HIS A 149 17.67 -18.23 14.93
C HIS A 149 16.34 -18.23 14.16
N LEU A 150 16.39 -18.37 12.83
CA LEU A 150 15.21 -18.34 11.97
C LEU A 150 14.16 -19.42 12.33
N PRO A 151 14.53 -20.69 12.63
CA PRO A 151 13.56 -21.69 13.04
C PRO A 151 12.81 -21.30 14.32
N ASP A 152 13.52 -20.75 15.32
CA ASP A 152 12.94 -20.34 16.59
C ASP A 152 11.95 -19.18 16.41
N VAL A 153 12.30 -18.20 15.57
CA VAL A 153 11.41 -17.07 15.25
C VAL A 153 10.16 -17.52 14.50
N ILE A 154 10.28 -18.46 13.56
CA ILE A 154 9.11 -19.02 12.86
C ILE A 154 8.22 -19.79 13.84
N ALA A 155 8.82 -20.60 14.72
CA ALA A 155 8.09 -21.29 15.78
C ALA A 155 7.38 -20.31 16.72
N LEU A 156 8.03 -19.20 17.09
CA LEU A 156 7.46 -18.12 17.89
C LEU A 156 6.23 -17.50 17.21
N ILE A 157 6.34 -17.16 15.92
CA ILE A 157 5.24 -16.58 15.14
C ILE A 157 4.04 -17.54 15.11
N VAL A 158 4.25 -18.82 14.79
CA VAL A 158 3.15 -19.80 14.66
C VAL A 158 2.53 -20.11 16.03
N SER A 159 3.35 -20.32 17.06
CA SER A 159 2.86 -20.55 18.43
C SER A 159 2.06 -19.37 18.97
N HIS A 160 2.46 -18.12 18.71
CA HIS A 160 1.69 -16.95 19.14
C HIS A 160 0.43 -16.73 18.31
N ALA A 161 0.38 -17.24 17.09
CA ALA A 161 -0.82 -17.16 16.25
C ALA A 161 -1.91 -18.16 16.66
N PHE A 162 -1.54 -19.32 17.23
CA PHE A 162 -2.46 -20.43 17.56
C PHE A 162 -2.40 -20.91 19.01
N GLY A 163 -1.62 -20.25 19.87
CA GLY A 163 -1.31 -20.75 21.21
C GLY A 163 -2.51 -20.68 22.16
N TRP A 164 -2.67 -21.75 22.96
CA TRP A 164 -3.78 -21.90 23.90
C TRP A 164 -3.75 -20.86 25.03
N GLU A 165 -2.57 -20.53 25.56
CA GLU A 165 -2.40 -19.49 26.58
C GLU A 165 -2.77 -18.10 26.04
N GLN A 166 -2.32 -17.79 24.82
CA GLN A 166 -2.63 -16.55 24.12
C GLN A 166 -4.13 -16.48 23.76
N ALA A 167 -4.75 -17.61 23.44
CA ALA A 167 -6.18 -17.68 23.13
C ALA A 167 -7.04 -17.35 24.35
N LEU A 168 -6.71 -17.91 25.53
CA LEU A 168 -7.42 -17.65 26.79
C LEU A 168 -7.31 -16.19 27.24
N ALA A 169 -6.20 -15.51 26.92
CA ALA A 169 -5.98 -14.09 27.22
C ALA A 169 -6.51 -13.13 26.12
N GLY A 170 -7.13 -13.64 25.05
CA GLY A 170 -7.59 -12.82 23.91
C GLY A 170 -6.49 -12.36 22.95
N GLY A 171 -5.23 -12.75 23.18
CA GLY A 171 -4.06 -12.41 22.36
C GLY A 171 -4.15 -12.91 20.91
N VAL A 172 -4.74 -14.08 20.66
CA VAL A 172 -4.96 -14.60 19.30
C VAL A 172 -5.89 -13.69 18.50
N GLY A 173 -6.96 -13.17 19.12
CA GLY A 173 -7.89 -12.25 18.48
C GLY A 173 -7.23 -10.91 18.14
N MET A 174 -6.38 -10.39 19.04
CA MET A 174 -5.59 -9.19 18.80
C MET A 174 -4.55 -9.38 17.70
N ALA A 175 -3.84 -10.51 17.69
CA ALA A 175 -2.89 -10.88 16.65
C ALA A 175 -3.57 -10.93 15.28
N LEU A 176 -4.73 -11.59 15.20
CA LEU A 176 -5.52 -11.67 13.98
C LEU A 176 -5.99 -10.29 13.52
N MET A 177 -6.56 -9.48 14.41
CA MET A 177 -7.06 -8.16 14.05
C MET A 177 -5.93 -7.24 13.58
N GLN A 178 -4.80 -7.19 14.29
CA GLN A 178 -3.66 -6.38 13.89
C GLN A 178 -3.00 -6.91 12.61
N GLY A 179 -2.90 -8.22 12.46
CA GLY A 179 -2.38 -8.85 11.24
C GLY A 179 -3.21 -8.50 10.01
N ILE A 180 -4.54 -8.56 10.11
CA ILE A 180 -5.45 -8.14 9.03
C ILE A 180 -5.29 -6.65 8.74
N LYS A 181 -5.41 -5.79 9.76
CA LYS A 181 -5.36 -4.32 9.60
C LYS A 181 -4.05 -3.86 8.95
N ARG A 182 -2.91 -4.33 9.47
CA ARG A 182 -1.59 -3.91 9.02
C ARG A 182 -1.16 -4.62 7.74
N GLY A 183 -1.64 -5.83 7.49
CA GLY A 183 -1.48 -6.54 6.23
C GLY A 183 -2.16 -5.80 5.08
N LEU A 184 -3.44 -5.45 5.24
CA LEU A 184 -4.19 -4.67 4.24
C LEU A 184 -3.54 -3.32 3.96
N PHE A 185 -3.15 -2.58 5.00
CA PHE A 185 -2.46 -1.30 4.83
C PHE A 185 -1.15 -1.42 4.04
N SER A 186 -0.39 -2.51 4.25
CA SER A 186 0.93 -2.70 3.63
C SER A 186 0.83 -2.96 2.13
N ASN A 187 -0.01 -3.93 1.73
CA ASN A 187 -0.04 -4.40 0.35
C ASN A 187 -1.19 -3.82 -0.48
N GLU A 188 -2.09 -3.09 0.16
CA GLU A 188 -3.26 -2.45 -0.45
C GLU A 188 -4.23 -3.37 -1.18
N ALA A 189 -4.15 -4.67 -0.91
CA ALA A 189 -5.06 -5.65 -1.49
C ALA A 189 -6.49 -5.46 -0.95
N GLY A 190 -7.50 -5.50 -1.81
CA GLY A 190 -8.89 -5.29 -1.40
C GLY A 190 -9.30 -3.81 -1.35
N MET A 191 -8.34 -2.88 -1.30
CA MET A 191 -8.61 -1.45 -1.12
C MET A 191 -8.98 -0.72 -2.41
N GLY A 192 -8.57 -1.22 -3.58
CA GLY A 192 -8.87 -0.58 -4.87
C GLY A 192 -8.01 0.65 -5.18
N SER A 193 -6.90 0.86 -4.49
CA SER A 193 -5.95 1.96 -4.78
C SER A 193 -5.02 1.66 -5.95
N ALA A 194 -4.33 0.52 -5.90
CA ALA A 194 -3.37 0.10 -6.92
C ALA A 194 -3.91 0.09 -8.38
N PRO A 195 -5.19 -0.27 -8.64
CA PRO A 195 -5.76 -0.23 -9.99
C PRO A 195 -5.73 1.15 -10.65
N ASN A 196 -5.69 2.24 -9.88
CA ASN A 196 -5.60 3.60 -10.44
C ASN A 196 -4.26 3.81 -11.16
N ALA A 197 -3.14 3.37 -10.55
CA ALA A 197 -1.84 3.35 -11.23
C ALA A 197 -1.81 2.28 -12.32
N ALA A 198 -2.27 1.06 -12.03
CA ALA A 198 -2.25 -0.04 -12.97
C ALA A 198 -2.90 0.35 -14.29
N ALA A 199 -4.05 1.03 -14.27
CA ALA A 199 -4.82 1.46 -15.44
C ALA A 199 -4.06 2.42 -16.38
N THR A 200 -3.07 3.15 -15.87
CA THR A 200 -2.26 4.07 -16.69
C THR A 200 -1.25 3.36 -17.57
N ALA A 201 -0.93 2.11 -17.25
CA ALA A 201 0.05 1.33 -17.99
C ALA A 201 -0.46 0.96 -19.39
N HIS A 202 0.40 1.11 -20.38
CA HIS A 202 0.22 0.53 -21.70
C HIS A 202 0.61 -0.95 -21.67
N VAL A 203 -0.39 -1.83 -21.69
CA VAL A 203 -0.21 -3.27 -21.77
C VAL A 203 -1.06 -3.88 -22.87
N SER A 204 -0.58 -4.97 -23.46
CA SER A 204 -1.30 -5.69 -24.52
C SER A 204 -2.49 -6.51 -24.00
N HIS A 205 -2.54 -6.81 -22.70
CA HIS A 205 -3.60 -7.62 -22.11
C HIS A 205 -3.82 -7.22 -20.64
N PRO A 206 -5.08 -7.04 -20.17
CA PRO A 206 -5.37 -6.58 -18.79
C PRO A 206 -4.71 -7.41 -17.69
N VAL A 207 -4.76 -8.75 -17.83
CA VAL A 207 -4.16 -9.73 -16.91
C VAL A 207 -2.69 -9.48 -16.60
N LYS A 208 -1.91 -8.87 -17.49
CA LYS A 208 -0.49 -8.54 -17.21
C LYS A 208 -0.36 -7.64 -15.99
N GLN A 209 -1.23 -6.63 -15.86
CA GLN A 209 -1.22 -5.75 -14.68
C GLN A 209 -1.78 -6.45 -13.45
N GLY A 210 -2.77 -7.34 -13.60
CA GLY A 210 -3.22 -8.21 -12.51
C GLY A 210 -2.07 -9.03 -11.92
N LEU A 211 -1.28 -9.68 -12.77
CA LEU A 211 -0.13 -10.50 -12.34
C LEU A 211 0.99 -9.67 -11.70
N ILE A 212 1.29 -8.49 -12.26
CA ILE A 212 2.25 -7.55 -11.66
C ILE A 212 1.78 -7.14 -10.26
N GLN A 213 0.49 -6.84 -10.08
CA GLN A 213 -0.03 -6.47 -8.78
C GLN A 213 0.02 -7.63 -7.78
N THR A 214 -0.31 -8.86 -8.20
CA THR A 214 -0.13 -10.05 -7.36
C THR A 214 1.32 -10.21 -6.89
N LEU A 215 2.29 -10.03 -7.81
CA LEU A 215 3.71 -10.07 -7.47
C LEU A 215 4.09 -8.95 -6.49
N ALA A 216 3.53 -7.75 -6.66
CA ALA A 216 3.75 -6.63 -5.74
C ALA A 216 3.27 -6.97 -4.31
N VAL A 217 2.08 -7.56 -4.15
CA VAL A 217 1.55 -8.00 -2.85
C VAL A 217 2.46 -9.03 -2.18
N PHE A 218 2.93 -10.03 -2.93
CA PHE A 218 3.85 -11.04 -2.41
C PHE A 218 5.20 -10.45 -2.03
N THR A 219 5.76 -9.58 -2.86
CA THR A 219 7.05 -8.94 -2.58
C THR A 219 6.96 -8.03 -1.36
N ASP A 220 5.88 -7.25 -1.23
CA ASP A 220 5.68 -6.39 -0.08
C ASP A 220 5.55 -7.18 1.24
N THR A 221 4.60 -8.11 1.31
CA THR A 221 4.29 -8.75 2.59
C THR A 221 5.17 -9.96 2.90
N LEU A 222 5.35 -10.88 1.94
CA LEU A 222 6.04 -12.15 2.18
C LEU A 222 7.56 -12.00 2.15
N LEU A 223 8.08 -10.99 1.45
CA LEU A 223 9.51 -10.71 1.40
C LEU A 223 9.86 -9.53 2.31
N ILE A 224 9.48 -8.31 1.95
CA ILE A 224 9.96 -7.09 2.62
C ILE A 224 9.49 -7.04 4.08
N CYS A 225 8.18 -7.10 4.33
CA CYS A 225 7.64 -7.02 5.68
C CYS A 225 8.08 -8.19 6.55
N THR A 226 8.23 -9.38 5.97
CA THR A 226 8.72 -10.56 6.68
C THR A 226 10.18 -10.39 7.11
N CYS A 227 11.05 -9.83 6.26
CA CYS A 227 12.41 -9.50 6.67
C CYS A 227 12.42 -8.45 7.79
N THR A 228 11.56 -7.41 7.71
CA THR A 228 11.42 -6.44 8.80
C THR A 228 10.99 -7.09 10.11
N ALA A 229 10.04 -8.02 10.07
CA ALA A 229 9.61 -8.75 11.25
C ALA A 229 10.74 -9.59 11.84
N PHE A 230 11.51 -10.28 11.01
CA PHE A 230 12.64 -11.07 11.48
C PHE A 230 13.71 -10.21 12.15
N ILE A 231 14.05 -9.06 11.57
CA ILE A 231 14.99 -8.11 12.22
C ILE A 231 14.49 -7.71 13.61
N ILE A 232 13.19 -7.40 13.75
CA ILE A 232 12.61 -7.03 15.04
C ILE A 232 12.70 -8.21 16.03
N LEU A 233 12.39 -9.42 15.59
CA LEU A 233 12.36 -10.59 16.48
C LEU A 233 13.76 -11.13 16.81
N PHE A 234 14.76 -10.96 15.94
CA PHE A 234 16.15 -11.29 16.24
C PHE A 234 16.77 -10.34 17.27
N SER A 235 16.42 -9.05 17.19
CA SER A 235 17.05 -8.00 18.00
C SER A 235 16.84 -8.10 19.51
N GLY A 236 15.92 -8.95 19.96
CA GLY A 236 15.58 -9.13 21.38
C GLY A 236 14.96 -7.90 22.04
N VAL A 237 14.56 -6.88 21.29
CA VAL A 237 13.93 -5.67 21.84
C VAL A 237 12.63 -6.07 22.55
N PRO A 238 12.40 -5.62 23.80
CA PRO A 238 11.18 -5.94 24.54
C PRO A 238 9.92 -5.55 23.76
N LEU A 239 8.98 -6.49 23.67
CA LEU A 239 7.65 -6.29 23.07
C LEU A 239 6.62 -5.94 24.15
N ASP A 240 6.99 -5.05 25.08
CA ASP A 240 6.17 -4.63 26.23
C ASP A 240 5.33 -3.37 25.97
N GLY A 241 5.39 -2.84 24.75
CA GLY A 241 4.70 -1.62 24.34
C GLY A 241 5.43 -0.32 24.69
N SER A 242 6.65 -0.39 25.23
CA SER A 242 7.49 0.79 25.52
C SER A 242 7.97 1.52 24.25
N ALA A 243 8.14 0.80 23.14
CA ALA A 243 8.49 1.34 21.84
C ALA A 243 7.41 1.04 20.80
N ASN A 244 6.88 2.08 20.15
CA ASN A 244 5.79 1.94 19.20
C ASN A 244 6.23 2.15 17.75
N GLY A 245 5.75 1.28 16.86
CA GLY A 245 5.89 1.41 15.42
C GLY A 245 7.35 1.57 14.96
N VAL A 246 7.68 2.75 14.43
CA VAL A 246 9.01 3.03 13.85
C VAL A 246 10.13 2.90 14.86
N GLN A 247 9.92 3.34 16.10
CA GLN A 247 10.93 3.30 17.15
C GLN A 247 11.39 1.87 17.43
N LEU A 248 10.45 0.91 17.43
CA LEU A 248 10.77 -0.51 17.59
C LEU A 248 11.70 -1.02 16.48
N THR A 249 11.48 -0.58 15.24
CA THR A 249 12.34 -0.95 14.10
C THR A 249 13.72 -0.30 14.19
N GLN A 250 13.79 0.95 14.64
CA GLN A 250 15.05 1.66 14.84
C GLN A 250 15.88 1.04 15.97
N GLN A 251 15.24 0.69 17.09
CA GLN A 251 15.90 0.00 18.20
C GLN A 251 16.39 -1.39 17.78
N ALA A 252 15.56 -2.15 17.06
CA ALA A 252 15.93 -3.46 16.55
C ALA A 252 17.18 -3.39 15.66
N LEU A 253 17.20 -2.45 14.71
CA LEU A 253 18.34 -2.26 13.83
C LEU A 253 19.57 -1.72 14.56
N THR A 254 19.38 -0.91 15.60
CA THR A 254 20.50 -0.43 16.42
C THR A 254 21.15 -1.57 17.20
N ASN A 255 20.36 -2.55 17.67
CA ASN A 255 20.90 -3.75 18.33
C ASN A 255 21.68 -4.66 17.36
N GLU A 256 21.21 -4.78 16.11
CA GLU A 256 21.83 -5.66 15.11
C GLU A 256 23.09 -5.08 14.45
N ILE A 257 23.09 -3.78 14.11
CA ILE A 257 24.15 -3.14 13.31
C ILE A 257 24.75 -1.88 13.96
N GLY A 258 24.50 -1.67 15.26
CA GLY A 258 25.03 -0.56 16.04
C GLY A 258 24.37 0.79 15.74
N ALA A 259 24.97 1.89 16.24
CA ALA A 259 24.40 3.24 16.16
C ALA A 259 24.09 3.74 14.73
N SER A 260 24.75 3.19 13.71
CA SER A 260 24.43 3.45 12.30
C SER A 260 23.04 2.98 11.87
N GLY A 261 22.44 2.02 12.58
CA GLY A 261 21.13 1.46 12.27
C GLY A 261 20.01 2.48 12.36
N SER A 262 19.98 3.31 13.41
CA SER A 262 18.92 4.32 13.59
C SER A 262 18.94 5.39 12.49
N ILE A 263 20.14 5.83 12.08
CA ILE A 263 20.36 6.79 10.99
C ILE A 263 19.92 6.19 9.65
N PHE A 264 20.35 4.95 9.36
CA PHE A 264 19.96 4.27 8.13
C PHE A 264 18.43 4.15 8.03
N VAL A 265 17.77 3.71 9.10
CA VAL A 265 16.30 3.56 9.13
C VAL A 265 15.61 4.90 8.96
N ALA A 266 16.07 5.96 9.62
CA ALA A 266 15.47 7.29 9.48
C ALA A 266 15.56 7.81 8.04
N VAL A 267 16.72 7.65 7.38
CA VAL A 267 16.91 8.04 5.98
C VAL A 267 16.07 7.17 5.04
N ALA A 268 16.08 5.85 5.24
CA ALA A 268 15.28 4.92 4.44
C ALA A 268 13.77 5.19 4.58
N LEU A 269 13.29 5.40 5.81
CA LEU A 269 11.89 5.73 6.10
C LEU A 269 11.51 7.08 5.54
N PHE A 270 12.39 8.08 5.59
CA PHE A 270 12.14 9.37 4.94
C PHE A 270 11.82 9.16 3.45
N PHE A 271 12.70 8.47 2.71
CA PHE A 271 12.48 8.21 1.29
C PHE A 271 11.25 7.33 1.02
N PHE A 272 11.05 6.29 1.83
CA PHE A 272 9.92 5.37 1.72
C PHE A 272 8.59 6.11 1.91
N ALA A 273 8.39 6.70 3.09
CA ALA A 273 7.17 7.40 3.44
C ALA A 273 6.94 8.64 2.57
N PHE A 274 7.99 9.37 2.19
CA PHE A 274 7.85 10.52 1.29
C PHE A 274 7.41 10.10 -0.11
N SER A 275 7.97 9.01 -0.66
CA SER A 275 7.50 8.47 -1.93
C SER A 275 6.03 8.02 -1.86
N SER A 276 5.62 7.44 -0.74
CA SER A 276 4.23 7.08 -0.47
C SER A 276 3.32 8.30 -0.37
N ILE A 277 3.75 9.41 0.25
CA ILE A 277 2.98 10.66 0.28
C ILE A 277 2.64 11.13 -1.13
N LEU A 278 3.63 11.09 -2.03
CA LEU A 278 3.44 11.48 -3.43
C LEU A 278 2.54 10.52 -4.20
N GLY A 279 2.67 9.21 -3.98
CA GLY A 279 1.82 8.18 -4.58
C GLY A 279 0.36 8.27 -4.12
N ASN A 280 0.15 8.44 -2.83
CA ASN A 280 -1.16 8.63 -2.22
C ASN A 280 -1.87 9.88 -2.76
N TYR A 281 -1.13 10.99 -2.84
CA TYR A 281 -1.63 12.20 -3.49
C TYR A 281 -2.08 11.92 -4.94
N TYR A 282 -1.30 11.14 -5.70
CA TYR A 282 -1.62 10.81 -7.08
C TYR A 282 -2.93 10.01 -7.20
N TYR A 283 -3.15 9.01 -6.35
CA TYR A 283 -4.42 8.25 -6.32
C TYR A 283 -5.61 9.14 -6.01
N GLY A 284 -5.43 10.07 -5.07
CA GLY A 284 -6.41 11.10 -4.77
C GLY A 284 -6.69 12.03 -5.94
N GLU A 285 -5.67 12.62 -6.57
CA GLU A 285 -5.82 13.49 -7.74
C GLU A 285 -6.56 12.78 -8.89
N ALA A 286 -6.21 11.51 -9.17
CA ALA A 286 -6.87 10.72 -10.21
C ALA A 286 -8.38 10.59 -9.96
N ASN A 287 -8.79 10.42 -8.71
CA ASN A 287 -10.19 10.30 -8.34
C ASN A 287 -10.91 11.65 -8.20
N ILE A 288 -10.22 12.71 -7.78
CA ILE A 288 -10.77 14.09 -7.88
C ILE A 288 -11.05 14.44 -9.35
N ARG A 289 -10.19 14.02 -10.28
CA ARG A 289 -10.41 14.20 -11.73
C ARG A 289 -11.58 13.38 -12.26
N PHE A 290 -11.89 12.23 -11.66
CA PHE A 290 -13.13 11.48 -11.95
C PHE A 290 -14.37 12.28 -11.54
N ILE A 291 -14.32 12.99 -10.40
CA ILE A 291 -15.43 13.80 -9.87
C ILE A 291 -15.60 15.10 -10.67
N THR A 292 -14.50 15.82 -10.92
CA THR A 292 -14.54 17.14 -11.56
C THR A 292 -13.26 17.48 -12.30
N GLN A 293 -13.40 18.23 -13.41
CA GLN A 293 -12.26 18.74 -14.19
C GLN A 293 -11.88 20.18 -13.82
N ARG A 294 -12.51 20.74 -12.78
CA ARG A 294 -12.27 22.13 -12.33
C ARG A 294 -10.91 22.25 -11.66
N LYS A 295 -10.01 23.02 -12.27
CA LYS A 295 -8.63 23.22 -11.78
C LYS A 295 -8.57 23.75 -10.34
N TRP A 296 -9.47 24.65 -9.94
CA TRP A 296 -9.47 25.21 -8.59
C TRP A 296 -9.76 24.14 -7.51
N VAL A 297 -10.59 23.14 -7.82
CA VAL A 297 -10.86 22.02 -6.88
C VAL A 297 -9.61 21.19 -6.68
N LEU A 298 -8.85 20.95 -7.74
CA LEU A 298 -7.57 20.25 -7.66
C LEU A 298 -6.53 21.05 -6.85
N HIS A 299 -6.47 22.37 -7.03
CA HIS A 299 -5.58 23.22 -6.23
C HIS A 299 -5.99 23.25 -4.75
N ALA A 300 -7.28 23.32 -4.45
CA ALA A 300 -7.77 23.20 -3.08
C ALA A 300 -7.40 21.83 -2.47
N TYR A 301 -7.57 20.74 -3.24
CA TYR A 301 -7.18 19.39 -2.82
C TYR A 301 -5.68 19.31 -2.49
N ARG A 302 -4.80 19.86 -3.34
CA ARG A 302 -3.35 19.93 -3.07
C ARG A 302 -3.02 20.64 -1.77
N ILE A 303 -3.65 21.78 -1.52
CA ILE A 303 -3.46 22.55 -0.28
C ILE A 303 -3.92 21.74 0.93
N LEU A 304 -5.09 21.09 0.84
CA LEU A 304 -5.60 20.22 1.91
C LEU A 304 -4.67 19.03 2.18
N VAL A 305 -4.13 18.40 1.14
CA VAL A 305 -3.13 17.32 1.29
C VAL A 305 -1.89 17.82 2.02
N GLY A 306 -1.36 19.00 1.66
CA GLY A 306 -0.27 19.63 2.42
C GLY A 306 -0.64 19.91 3.87
N GLY A 307 -1.85 20.41 4.12
CA GLY A 307 -2.37 20.61 5.48
C GLY A 307 -2.43 19.30 6.28
N MET A 308 -2.79 18.18 5.64
CA MET A 308 -2.84 16.87 6.28
C MET A 308 -1.45 16.26 6.53
N VAL A 309 -0.46 16.59 5.71
CA VAL A 309 0.95 16.27 5.97
C VAL A 309 1.41 17.00 7.24
N LEU A 310 1.13 18.30 7.36
CA LEU A 310 1.45 19.07 8.56
C LEU A 310 0.69 18.55 9.78
N PHE A 311 -0.62 18.31 9.65
CA PHE A 311 -1.43 17.75 10.72
C PHE A 311 -0.87 16.40 11.21
N GLY A 312 -0.53 15.49 10.30
CA GLY A 312 0.04 14.19 10.67
C GLY A 312 1.38 14.29 11.38
N SER A 313 2.20 15.29 11.04
CA SER A 313 3.48 15.53 11.72
C SER A 313 3.33 15.99 13.18
N LEU A 314 2.15 16.47 13.56
CA LEU A 314 1.86 17.00 14.91
C LEU A 314 0.89 16.11 15.71
N ALA A 315 0.07 15.33 15.01
CA ALA A 315 -0.90 14.43 15.63
C ALA A 315 -0.24 13.21 16.27
N THR A 316 -0.94 12.55 17.19
CA THR A 316 -0.46 11.29 17.76
C THR A 316 -0.63 10.14 16.77
N LEU A 317 0.23 9.13 16.91
CA LEU A 317 0.22 7.92 16.08
C LEU A 317 -1.17 7.25 16.08
N ASP A 318 -1.80 7.13 17.25
CA ASP A 318 -3.12 6.51 17.38
C ASP A 318 -4.22 7.31 16.67
N MET A 319 -4.15 8.64 16.71
CA MET A 319 -5.13 9.50 16.06
C MET A 319 -5.07 9.36 14.53
N VAL A 320 -3.87 9.40 13.95
CA VAL A 320 -3.69 9.26 12.50
C VAL A 320 -4.09 7.86 12.01
N TRP A 321 -3.79 6.81 12.80
CA TRP A 321 -4.20 5.45 12.47
C TRP A 321 -5.70 5.23 12.63
N SER A 322 -6.34 5.83 13.63
CA SER A 322 -7.79 5.70 13.80
C SER A 322 -8.55 6.31 12.63
N LEU A 323 -8.09 7.47 12.14
CA LEU A 323 -8.62 8.10 10.93
C LEU A 323 -8.41 7.23 9.69
N ALA A 324 -7.23 6.63 9.55
CA ALA A 324 -6.89 5.74 8.45
C ALA A 324 -7.73 4.45 8.47
N ASP A 325 -7.85 3.79 9.62
CA ASP A 325 -8.57 2.52 9.76
C ASP A 325 -10.05 2.64 9.35
N VAL A 326 -10.74 3.73 9.77
CA VAL A 326 -12.16 3.95 9.44
C VAL A 326 -12.37 4.19 7.95
N THR A 327 -11.59 5.10 7.37
CA THR A 327 -11.72 5.48 5.96
C THR A 327 -11.32 4.34 5.03
N MET A 328 -10.26 3.62 5.41
CA MET A 328 -9.81 2.39 4.76
C MET A 328 -10.90 1.31 4.75
N ALA A 329 -11.55 1.03 5.87
CA ALA A 329 -12.57 0.00 5.96
C ALA A 329 -13.76 0.29 5.02
N LEU A 330 -14.26 1.52 5.00
CA LEU A 330 -15.35 1.94 4.12
C LEU A 330 -14.98 1.81 2.64
N MET A 331 -13.77 2.26 2.29
CA MET A 331 -13.24 2.17 0.93
C MET A 331 -13.07 0.71 0.48
N ALA A 332 -12.52 -0.15 1.34
CA ALA A 332 -12.33 -1.57 1.08
C ALA A 332 -13.69 -2.29 0.90
N ILE A 333 -14.68 -2.03 1.76
CA ILE A 333 -16.02 -2.61 1.60
C ILE A 333 -16.63 -2.24 0.24
N CYS A 334 -16.57 -0.95 -0.13
CA CYS A 334 -17.08 -0.47 -1.42
C CYS A 334 -16.41 -1.21 -2.59
N ASN A 335 -15.10 -1.37 -2.53
CA ASN A 335 -14.34 -2.03 -3.57
C ASN A 335 -14.56 -3.54 -3.64
N LEU A 336 -14.55 -4.22 -2.50
CA LEU A 336 -14.75 -5.66 -2.40
C LEU A 336 -16.12 -6.07 -2.95
N VAL A 337 -17.17 -5.30 -2.65
CA VAL A 337 -18.51 -5.51 -3.24
C VAL A 337 -18.44 -5.39 -4.76
N ALA A 338 -17.74 -4.37 -5.29
CA ALA A 338 -17.67 -4.18 -6.72
C ALA A 338 -16.94 -5.32 -7.45
N ILE A 339 -15.80 -5.76 -6.92
CA ILE A 339 -15.03 -6.85 -7.53
C ILE A 339 -15.68 -8.21 -7.34
N LEU A 340 -16.53 -8.41 -6.33
CA LEU A 340 -17.33 -9.62 -6.18
C LEU A 340 -18.26 -9.80 -7.40
N PHE A 341 -18.96 -8.74 -7.81
CA PHE A 341 -19.88 -8.77 -8.95
C PHE A 341 -19.17 -8.76 -10.31
N LEU A 342 -18.03 -8.07 -10.42
CA LEU A 342 -17.26 -7.98 -11.66
C LEU A 342 -16.19 -9.07 -11.83
N GLY A 343 -15.89 -9.84 -10.78
CA GLY A 343 -14.80 -10.82 -10.75
C GLY A 343 -14.87 -11.86 -11.86
N LYS A 344 -16.08 -12.22 -12.30
CA LYS A 344 -16.31 -13.10 -13.45
C LYS A 344 -15.59 -12.64 -14.73
N TYR A 345 -15.48 -11.34 -14.96
CA TYR A 345 -14.80 -10.78 -16.13
C TYR A 345 -13.29 -10.91 -16.01
N ALA A 346 -12.73 -10.69 -14.82
CA ALA A 346 -11.30 -10.91 -14.57
C ALA A 346 -10.92 -12.39 -14.72
N ILE A 347 -11.77 -13.32 -14.26
CA ILE A 347 -11.56 -14.77 -14.43
C ILE A 347 -11.63 -15.15 -15.92
N ARG A 348 -12.60 -14.62 -16.68
CA ARG A 348 -12.69 -14.85 -18.13
C ARG A 348 -11.46 -14.35 -18.87
N LEU A 349 -10.96 -13.17 -18.52
CA LEU A 349 -9.70 -12.63 -19.06
C LEU A 349 -8.50 -13.49 -18.70
N LEU A 350 -8.43 -14.05 -17.49
CA LEU A 350 -7.35 -14.97 -17.10
C LEU A 350 -7.38 -16.25 -17.92
N ASN A 351 -8.57 -16.79 -18.19
CA ASN A 351 -8.73 -17.97 -19.05
C ASN A 351 -8.30 -17.69 -20.49
N ASP A 352 -8.66 -16.52 -21.04
CA ASP A 352 -8.19 -16.08 -22.35
C ASP A 352 -6.66 -15.96 -22.39
N TYR A 353 -6.06 -15.27 -21.42
CA TYR A 353 -4.62 -15.13 -21.30
C TYR A 353 -3.89 -16.49 -21.25
N ARG A 354 -4.42 -17.44 -20.48
CA ARG A 354 -3.87 -18.80 -20.35
C ARG A 354 -4.02 -19.60 -21.65
N ALA A 355 -5.15 -19.47 -22.34
CA ALA A 355 -5.38 -20.12 -23.63
C ALA A 355 -4.38 -19.62 -24.69
N GLN A 356 -4.15 -18.31 -24.77
CA GLN A 356 -3.15 -17.72 -25.66
C GLN A 356 -1.73 -18.21 -25.33
N LYS A 357 -1.35 -18.25 -24.05
CA LYS A 357 -0.06 -18.81 -23.61
C LYS A 357 0.09 -20.28 -23.98
N LYS A 358 -0.96 -21.09 -23.79
CA LYS A 358 -0.97 -22.51 -24.15
C LYS A 358 -0.85 -22.73 -25.66
N ALA A 359 -1.37 -21.81 -26.46
CA ALA A 359 -1.23 -21.81 -27.93
C ALA A 359 0.16 -21.33 -28.41
N GLY A 360 1.11 -21.08 -27.51
CA GLY A 360 2.47 -20.64 -27.85
C GLY A 360 2.63 -19.14 -28.08
N ILE A 361 1.60 -18.33 -27.84
CA ILE A 361 1.68 -16.87 -27.97
C ILE A 361 2.50 -16.32 -26.81
N GLN A 362 3.71 -15.82 -27.12
CA GLN A 362 4.65 -15.31 -26.11
C GLN A 362 4.10 -14.08 -25.37
N SER A 363 3.45 -13.17 -26.09
CA SER A 363 2.83 -11.98 -25.50
C SER A 363 1.33 -11.96 -25.83
N PRO A 364 0.47 -12.47 -24.93
CA PRO A 364 -0.97 -12.42 -25.14
C PRO A 364 -1.48 -11.01 -25.39
N VAL A 365 -2.49 -10.89 -26.25
CA VAL A 365 -3.13 -9.64 -26.65
C VAL A 365 -4.63 -9.78 -26.43
N PHE A 366 -5.21 -8.85 -25.67
CA PHE A 366 -6.66 -8.77 -25.52
C PHE A 366 -7.22 -7.86 -26.60
N LYS A 367 -8.36 -8.26 -27.17
CA LYS A 367 -9.17 -7.44 -28.06
C LYS A 367 -10.60 -7.45 -27.57
N LYS A 368 -11.28 -6.30 -27.54
CA LYS A 368 -12.64 -6.21 -26.98
C LYS A 368 -13.67 -7.12 -27.66
N GLU A 369 -13.47 -7.47 -28.93
CA GLU A 369 -14.36 -8.34 -29.71
C GLU A 369 -14.40 -9.78 -29.15
N THR A 370 -13.41 -10.16 -28.33
CA THR A 370 -13.42 -11.46 -27.61
C THR A 370 -14.45 -11.49 -26.46
N MET A 371 -15.03 -10.34 -26.10
CA MET A 371 -16.07 -10.20 -25.07
C MET A 371 -17.29 -9.41 -25.58
N PRO A 372 -18.10 -9.97 -26.51
CA PRO A 372 -19.21 -9.26 -27.15
C PRO A 372 -20.26 -8.72 -26.18
N ASP A 373 -20.43 -9.37 -25.04
CA ASP A 373 -21.39 -9.02 -23.99
C ASP A 373 -21.07 -7.69 -23.27
N ILE A 374 -19.80 -7.28 -23.26
CA ILE A 374 -19.34 -6.03 -22.64
C ILE A 374 -18.59 -5.12 -23.61
N GLU A 375 -18.47 -5.49 -24.88
CA GLU A 375 -17.68 -4.77 -25.89
C GLU A 375 -18.02 -3.27 -25.94
N LYS A 376 -19.32 -2.93 -25.85
CA LYS A 376 -19.81 -1.54 -25.86
C LYS A 376 -19.40 -0.74 -24.62
N ASP A 377 -19.09 -1.41 -23.52
CA ASP A 377 -18.65 -0.79 -22.27
C ASP A 377 -17.12 -0.55 -22.25
N LEU A 378 -16.37 -1.11 -23.23
CA LEU A 378 -14.92 -1.02 -23.36
C LEU A 378 -14.48 0.05 -24.37
N GLU A 379 -13.59 0.94 -23.95
CA GLU A 379 -13.20 2.11 -24.76
C GLU A 379 -11.81 1.97 -25.42
N CYS A 380 -10.86 1.32 -24.75
CA CYS A 380 -9.44 1.36 -25.11
C CYS A 380 -8.86 0.07 -25.71
N TRP A 381 -9.69 -0.96 -25.90
CA TRP A 381 -9.26 -2.31 -26.28
C TRP A 381 -9.70 -2.70 -27.69
#